data_AF-A0A7W1E873-F1
#
_entry.id   AF-A0A7W1E873-F1
#
_cell.length_a   1.000
_cell.length_b   1.000
_cell.length_c   1.000
_cell.angle_alpha   90.00
_cell.angle_beta   90.00
_cell.angle_gamma   90.00
#
_symmetry.space_group_name_H-M   'P 1'
#
loop_
_entity.id
_entity.type
_entity.pdbx_description
1 polymer ?
#
loop_
_entity_poly.entity_id
_entity_poly.type
_entity_poly.pdbx_seq_one_letter_code
_entity_poly.pdbx_strand_id
1 'polypeptide(L)' 'QMIDPVTGGPHTAHTTSPVPFVVVDGTLEHALRAGGALCDVAPTILSMLGVEQPAEMTGANLGVLD' A
#
# COMPACT_ATOMS: atom_id res chain seq x y z
N GLN A 1 -10.39 15.25 3.34
CA GLN A 1 -11.46 16.26 3.55
C GLN A 1 -10.89 17.61 3.13
N MET A 2 -11.68 18.47 2.49
CA MET A 2 -11.20 19.77 1.98
C MET A 2 -11.52 20.95 2.93
N ILE A 3 -12.16 20.67 4.07
CA ILE A 3 -12.53 21.66 5.09
C ILE A 3 -11.83 21.30 6.40
N ASP A 4 -11.21 22.30 7.03
CA ASP A 4 -10.61 22.17 8.35
C ASP A 4 -11.72 22.07 9.42
N PRO A 5 -11.77 20.97 10.20
CA PRO A 5 -12.83 20.76 11.19
C PRO A 5 -12.75 21.72 12.39
N VAL A 6 -11.60 22.36 12.62
CA VAL A 6 -11.37 23.31 13.72
C VAL A 6 -11.74 24.72 13.29
N THR A 7 -11.31 25.15 12.10
CA THR A 7 -11.48 26.53 11.64
C THR A 7 -12.67 26.74 10.70
N GLY A 8 -13.19 25.68 10.06
CA GLY A 8 -14.24 25.74 9.04
C GLY A 8 -13.77 26.29 7.68
N GLY A 9 -12.50 26.66 7.54
CA GLY A 9 -11.90 27.15 6.30
C GLY A 9 -11.32 26.04 5.41
N PRO A 10 -10.67 26.41 4.29
CA PRO A 10 -10.00 25.44 3.42
C PRO A 10 -8.90 24.66 4.14
N HIS A 11 -8.90 23.34 4.02
CA HIS A 11 -7.82 22.48 4.49
C HIS A 11 -6.71 22.37 3.44
N THR A 12 -5.49 22.82 3.77
CA THR A 12 -4.36 22.89 2.83
C THR A 12 -3.20 21.92 3.16
N ALA A 13 -3.28 21.19 4.27
CA ALA A 13 -2.28 20.19 4.65
C ALA A 13 -2.57 18.79 4.05
N HIS A 14 -1.63 17.86 4.22
CA HIS A 14 -1.88 16.44 3.98
C HIS A 14 -2.85 15.84 5.02
N THR A 15 -3.37 14.65 4.74
CA THR A 15 -4.18 13.86 5.67
C THR A 15 -3.43 12.62 6.15
N THR A 16 -3.80 12.07 7.29
CA THR A 16 -3.30 10.77 7.81
C THR A 16 -4.19 9.59 7.42
N SER A 17 -5.16 9.80 6.51
CA SER A 17 -6.03 8.73 6.04
C SER A 17 -5.22 7.64 5.33
N PRO A 18 -5.58 6.36 5.50
CA PRO A 18 -5.01 5.31 4.68
C PRO A 18 -5.30 5.56 3.19
N VAL A 19 -4.43 5.05 2.33
CA VAL A 19 -4.55 5.16 0.88
C VAL A 19 -5.12 3.87 0.29
N PRO A 20 -5.93 3.94 -0.78
CA PRO A 20 -6.30 2.75 -1.53
C PRO A 20 -5.06 2.14 -2.19
N PHE A 21 -5.00 0.82 -2.22
CA PHE A 21 -3.97 0.07 -2.93
C PHE A 21 -4.65 -0.98 -3.80
N VAL A 22 -4.34 -0.99 -5.10
CA VAL A 22 -4.99 -1.84 -6.10
C VAL A 22 -3.90 -2.55 -6.88
N VAL A 23 -4.01 -3.88 -6.94
CA VAL A 23 -3.19 -4.72 -7.82
C VAL A 23 -4.06 -5.14 -9.00
N VAL A 24 -3.52 -5.00 -10.21
CA VAL A 24 -4.16 -5.47 -11.44
C VAL A 24 -3.25 -6.49 -12.07
N ASP A 25 -3.71 -7.73 -12.10
CA ASP A 25 -2.99 -8.84 -12.72
C ASP A 25 -4.01 -9.85 -13.28
N GLY A 26 -3.64 -10.51 -14.38
CA GLY A 26 -4.50 -11.45 -15.10
C GLY A 26 -4.60 -12.83 -14.45
N THR A 27 -3.79 -13.10 -13.42
CA THR A 27 -3.68 -14.41 -12.77
C THR A 27 -3.90 -14.36 -11.26
N LEU A 28 -4.10 -13.17 -10.69
CA LEU A 28 -4.19 -12.98 -9.26
C LEU A 28 -5.52 -13.53 -8.72
N GLU A 29 -5.49 -14.75 -8.22
CA GLU A 29 -6.54 -15.30 -7.35
C GLU A 29 -6.38 -14.83 -5.89
N HIS A 30 -5.35 -14.04 -5.60
CA HIS A 30 -4.82 -13.88 -4.25
C HIS A 30 -5.34 -12.62 -3.56
N ALA A 31 -5.82 -12.77 -2.33
CA ALA A 31 -6.23 -11.63 -1.51
C ALA A 31 -5.03 -10.76 -1.12
N LEU A 32 -5.26 -9.45 -0.96
CA LEU A 32 -4.29 -8.55 -0.34
C LEU A 32 -4.50 -8.54 1.18
N ARG A 33 -3.41 -8.65 1.94
CA ARG A 33 -3.48 -8.57 3.40
C ARG A 33 -3.91 -7.18 3.88
N ALA A 34 -4.64 -7.14 4.99
CA ALA A 34 -4.95 -5.89 5.68
C ALA A 34 -3.71 -5.33 6.41
N GLY A 35 -3.75 -4.04 6.76
CA GLY A 35 -2.72 -3.39 7.58
C GLY A 35 -1.37 -3.19 6.87
N GLY A 36 -1.38 -3.02 5.55
CA GLY A 36 -0.19 -2.66 4.77
C GLY A 36 0.26 -1.21 4.99
N ALA A 37 1.51 -0.94 4.64
CA ALA A 37 2.13 0.39 4.63
C ALA A 37 2.96 0.61 3.35
N LEU A 38 3.45 1.83 3.14
CA LEU A 38 4.18 2.18 1.91
C LEU A 38 5.47 1.37 1.70
N CYS A 39 6.13 0.90 2.77
CA CYS A 39 7.31 0.05 2.67
C CYS A 39 7.04 -1.32 2.03
N ASP A 40 5.77 -1.75 1.99
CA ASP A 40 5.35 -3.04 1.45
C ASP A 40 5.18 -3.04 -0.07
N VAL A 41 5.16 -1.86 -0.70
CA VAL A 41 4.92 -1.72 -2.15
C VAL A 41 6.05 -2.35 -2.97
N ALA A 42 7.30 -2.06 -2.64
CA ALA A 42 8.44 -2.60 -3.38
C ALA A 42 8.58 -4.14 -3.23
N PRO A 43 8.53 -4.72 -2.01
CA PRO A 43 8.41 -6.17 -1.82
C PRO A 43 7.30 -6.83 -2.64
N THR A 44 6.11 -6.21 -2.69
CA THR A 44 4.99 -6.71 -3.48
C THR A 44 5.31 -6.75 -4.98
N ILE A 45 5.93 -5.69 -5.51
CA ILE A 45 6.36 -5.64 -6.92
C ILE A 45 7.41 -6.71 -7.22
N LEU A 46 8.40 -6.89 -6.35
CA LEU A 46 9.44 -7.93 -6.54
C LEU A 46 8.81 -9.33 -6.59
N SER A 47 7.86 -9.61 -5.70
CA SER A 47 7.11 -10.87 -5.71
C SER A 47 6.35 -11.08 -7.01
N MET A 48 5.68 -10.05 -7.55
CA MET A 48 4.96 -10.14 -8.83
C MET A 48 5.88 -10.40 -10.02
N LEU A 49 7.14 -9.94 -9.93
CA LEU A 49 8.16 -10.13 -10.96
C LEU A 49 8.95 -11.44 -10.78
N GLY A 50 8.72 -12.20 -9.71
CA GLY A 50 9.50 -13.40 -9.38
C GLY A 50 10.96 -13.08 -9.00
N VAL A 51 11.23 -11.89 -8.47
CA VAL A 51 12.56 -11.44 -8.04
C VAL A 51 12.71 -11.60 -6.53
N GLU A 52 13.85 -12.11 -6.07
CA GLU A 52 14.14 -12.25 -4.64
C GLU A 52 14.22 -10.89 -3.94
N GLN A 53 13.58 -10.79 -2.77
CA GLN A 53 13.62 -9.59 -1.96
C GLN A 53 14.98 -9.47 -1.24
N PRO A 54 15.68 -8.33 -1.33
CA PRO A 54 16.93 -8.12 -0.61
C PRO A 54 16.70 -7.91 0.89
N ALA A 55 17.71 -8.25 1.71
CA ALA A 55 17.60 -8.22 3.18
C ALA A 55 17.39 -6.82 3.77
N GLU A 56 17.79 -5.76 3.06
CA GLU A 56 17.59 -4.37 3.48
C GLU A 56 16.13 -3.92 3.37
N MET A 57 15.31 -4.58 2.55
CA MET A 57 13.88 -4.32 2.48
C MET A 57 13.18 -4.98 3.66
N THR A 58 12.76 -4.18 4.63
CA THR A 58 12.06 -4.64 5.84
C THR A 58 10.54 -4.68 5.71
N GLY A 59 9.99 -4.14 4.62
CA GLY A 59 8.58 -4.33 4.26
C GLY A 59 8.31 -5.76 3.81
N ALA A 60 7.04 -6.12 3.67
CA ALA A 60 6.62 -7.46 3.28
C ALA A 60 5.68 -7.41 2.08
N ASN A 61 5.68 -8.47 1.27
CA ASN A 61 4.68 -8.65 0.22
C ASN A 61 3.25 -8.50 0.78
N LEU A 62 2.39 -7.78 0.06
CA LEU A 62 0.97 -7.60 0.41
C LEU A 62 0.09 -8.75 -0.09
N GLY A 63 0.53 -9.49 -1.11
CA GLY A 63 -0.19 -10.66 -1.61
C GLY A 63 -0.15 -11.81 -0.60
N VAL A 64 -1.28 -12.51 -0.44
CA VAL A 64 -1.35 -13.78 0.28
C VAL A 64 -1.03 -14.89 -0.73
N LEU A 65 0.17 -15.46 -0.65
CA LEU A 65 0.50 -16.71 -1.35
C LEU A 65 -0.01 -17.86 -0.47
N ASP A 66 -0.85 -18.73 -1.03
CA ASP A 66 -1.24 -20.00 -0.37
C ASP A 66 -0.04 -20.93 -0.21
#